data_AF-N1ZS63-F1
#
_entry.id   AF-N1ZS63-F1
#
_cell.length_a   1.000
_cell.length_b   1.000
_cell.length_c   1.000
_cell.angle_alpha   90.00
_cell.angle_beta   90.00
_cell.angle_gamma   90.00
#
_symmetry.space_group_name_H-M   'P 1'
#
loop_
_entity.id
_entity.type
_entity.pdbx_description
1 polymer ?
#
loop_
_entity_poly.entity_id
_entity_poly.type
_entity_poly.pdbx_seq_one_letter_code
_entity_poly.pdbx_strand_id
1 'polypeptide(L)' 'DQVAQYTYNVMRRDGLFNDSNEVSHEYYTTGDPEKFSEMGRTFLGDENLTSKQVDTENL' A
#
# COMPACT_ATOMS: atom_id res chain seq x y z
N ASP A 1 -7.28 14.15 5.93
CA ASP A 1 -7.58 13.58 4.61
C ASP A 1 -9.00 13.02 4.63
N GLN A 2 -9.87 13.45 3.72
CA GLN A 2 -11.29 13.03 3.70
C GLN A 2 -11.45 11.54 3.38
N VAL A 3 -10.57 10.98 2.54
CA VAL A 3 -10.62 9.59 2.11
C VAL A 3 -10.18 8.67 3.24
N ALA A 4 -9.10 9.01 3.95
CA ALA A 4 -8.66 8.24 5.12
C ALA A 4 -9.75 8.14 6.20
N GLN A 5 -10.46 9.24 6.46
CA GLN A 5 -11.57 9.26 7.41
C GLN A 5 -12.74 8.39 6.96
N TYR A 6 -13.04 8.39 5.65
CA TYR A 6 -14.07 7.53 5.08
C TYR A 6 -13.73 6.05 5.23
N THR A 7 -12.50 5.64 4.88
CA THR A 7 -12.04 4.25 5.04
C THR A 7 -12.12 3.80 6.49
N TYR A 8 -11.66 4.63 7.43
CA TYR A 8 -11.78 4.33 8.87
C TYR A 8 -13.22 4.07 9.30
N ASN A 9 -14.17 4.91 8.86
CA ASN A 9 -15.58 4.78 9.23
C ASN A 9 -16.20 3.48 8.67
N VAL A 10 -15.85 3.10 7.45
CA VAL A 10 -16.31 1.83 6.84
C VAL A 10 -15.76 0.64 7.61
N MET A 11 -14.45 0.62 7.88
CA MET A 11 -13.82 -0.47 8.64
C MET A 11 -14.41 -0.61 10.05
N ARG A 12 -14.69 0.52 10.72
CA ARG A 12 -15.34 0.53 12.04
C ARG A 12 -16.76 -0.01 11.99
N ARG A 13 -17.56 0.41 11.00
CA ARG A 13 -18.97 -0.02 10.85
C ARG A 13 -19.07 -1.53 10.63
N ASP A 14 -18.16 -2.07 9.82
CA ASP A 14 -18.21 -3.46 9.36
C ASP A 14 -17.36 -4.41 10.22
N GLY A 15 -16.67 -3.90 11.25
CA GLY A 15 -15.84 -4.71 12.15
C GLY A 15 -14.60 -5.29 11.46
N LEU A 16 -13.97 -4.53 10.56
CA LEU A 16 -12.86 -4.97 9.70
C LEU A 16 -11.47 -4.52 10.19
N PHE A 17 -11.36 -3.96 11.39
CA PHE A 17 -10.05 -3.63 11.93
C PHE A 17 -9.29 -4.91 12.28
N ASN A 18 -7.99 -4.91 12.00
CA ASN A 18 -7.11 -5.98 12.39
C ASN A 18 -7.02 -6.02 13.93
N ASP A 19 -7.18 -7.20 14.53
CA ASP A 19 -7.05 -7.41 15.98
C ASP A 19 -5.57 -7.64 16.39
N SER A 20 -4.68 -7.87 15.43
CA SER A 20 -3.24 -8.03 15.66
C SER A 20 -2.48 -6.73 15.44
N ASN A 21 -1.32 -6.62 16.09
CA ASN A 21 -0.38 -5.50 15.86
C ASN A 21 0.58 -5.78 14.69
N GLU A 22 0.51 -6.96 14.05
CA GLU A 22 1.33 -7.30 12.91
C GLU A 22 0.75 -6.64 11.65
N VAL A 23 1.53 -5.74 11.05
CA VAL A 23 1.16 -5.04 9.83
C VAL A 23 2.30 -5.17 8.83
N SER A 24 1.99 -5.70 7.65
CA SER A 24 2.91 -5.78 6.51
C SER A 24 2.34 -5.00 5.34
N HIS A 25 3.18 -4.18 4.71
CA HIS A 25 2.84 -3.50 3.47
C HIS A 25 3.62 -4.13 2.32
N GLU A 26 2.91 -4.46 1.23
CA GLU A 26 3.50 -4.92 -0.01
C GLU A 26 3.10 -3.98 -1.15
N TYR A 27 4.08 -3.59 -1.95
CA TYR A 27 3.86 -2.66 -3.05
C TYR A 27 4.03 -3.36 -4.39
N TYR A 28 3.10 -3.09 -5.30
CA TYR A 28 3.06 -3.69 -6.63
C TYR A 28 2.90 -2.59 -7.67
N THR A 29 3.56 -2.73 -8.82
CA THR A 29 3.46 -1.79 -9.94
C THR A 29 3.41 -2.54 -11.26
N THR A 30 2.72 -1.99 -12.25
CA THR A 30 2.76 -2.50 -13.63
C THR A 30 3.93 -1.93 -14.43
N GLY A 31 4.50 -0.82 -13.96
CA GLY A 31 5.66 -0.16 -14.57
C GLY A 31 7.00 -0.65 -14.01
N ASP A 32 8.02 0.21 -14.11
CA ASP A 32 9.36 -0.04 -13.59
C ASP A 32 9.35 -0.07 -12.03
N PRO A 33 9.66 -1.21 -11.39
CA PRO A 33 9.62 -1.35 -9.94
C PRO A 33 10.71 -0.54 -9.22
N GLU A 34 11.85 -0.28 -9.85
CA GLU A 34 12.94 0.47 -9.21
C GLU A 34 12.56 1.95 -9.08
N LYS A 35 12.07 2.54 -10.18
CA LYS A 35 11.59 3.93 -10.20
C LYS A 35 10.39 4.15 -9.30
N PHE A 36 9.44 3.21 -9.28
CA PHE A 36 8.30 3.28 -8.36
C PHE A 36 8.76 3.26 -6.90
N SER A 37 9.71 2.37 -6.58
CA SER A 37 10.23 2.26 -5.22
C SER A 37 10.94 3.55 -4.79
N GLU A 38 11.78 4.14 -5.64
CA GLU A 38 12.46 5.41 -5.38
C GLU A 38 11.49 6.55 -5.04
N MET A 39 10.43 6.68 -5.84
CA MET A 39 9.35 7.64 -5.58
C MET A 39 8.67 7.33 -4.23
N GLY A 40 8.30 6.07 -3.99
CA GLY A 40 7.65 5.64 -2.76
C GLY A 40 8.46 5.98 -1.50
N ARG A 41 9.78 5.74 -1.52
CA ARG A 41 10.69 6.09 -0.41
C ARG A 41 10.63 7.58 -0.07
N THR A 42 10.57 8.44 -1.09
CA THR A 42 10.53 9.90 -0.92
C THR A 42 9.21 10.38 -0.33
N PHE A 43 8.09 9.84 -0.83
CA PHE A 43 6.75 10.26 -0.39
C PHE A 43 6.36 9.71 0.98
N LEU A 44 6.81 8.49 1.31
CA LEU A 44 6.42 7.78 2.53
C LEU A 44 7.48 7.86 3.64
N GLY A 45 8.69 8.31 3.33
CA GLY A 45 9.80 8.37 4.29
C GLY A 45 10.30 7.00 4.75
N ASP A 46 9.98 5.94 4.01
CA ASP A 46 10.46 4.58 4.27
C ASP A 46 11.59 4.24 3.31
N GLU A 47 12.84 4.26 3.78
CA GLU A 47 14.03 3.98 2.96
C GLU A 47 14.11 2.52 2.48
N ASN A 48 13.36 1.60 3.10
CA ASN A 48 13.39 0.17 2.76
C ASN A 48 12.25 -0.24 1.82
N LEU A 49 11.42 0.72 1.38
CA LEU A 49 10.32 0.44 0.46
C LEU A 49 10.86 -0.17 -0.84
N THR A 50 10.32 -1.34 -1.15
CA THR A 50 10.54 -2.07 -2.40
C THR A 50 9.20 -2.45 -3.01
N SER A 51 9.15 -2.52 -4.34
CA SER A 51 7.96 -2.92 -5.08
C SER A 51 8.26 -4.07 -6.04
N LYS A 52 7.23 -4.86 -6.34
CA LYS A 52 7.29 -5.97 -7.31
C LYS A 52 6.57 -5.56 -8.59
N GLN A 53 7.15 -5.84 -9.75
CA GLN A 53 6.45 -5.68 -11.01
C GLN A 53 5.40 -6.78 -11.16
N VAL A 54 4.19 -6.42 -11.57
CA VAL A 54 3.12 -7.36 -11.91
C VAL A 54 2.75 -7.16 -13.37
N ASP A 55 2.78 -8.24 -14.13
CA ASP A 55 2.30 -8.27 -15.51
C ASP A 55 0.79 -8.51 -15.52
N THR A 56 0.04 -7.58 -16.10
CA THR A 56 -1.42 -7.66 -16.22
C THR A 56 -1.87 -8.35 -17.50
N GLU A 57 -0.96 -8.73 -18.42
CA GLU A 57 -1.34 -9.38 -19.68
C GLU A 57 -1.74 -10.86 -19.54
N ASN A 58 -1.68 -11.44 -18.33
CA ASN A 58 -2.05 -12.83 -18.06
C ASN A 58 -3.06 -13.01 -16.90
N LEU A 59 -3.87 -11.99 -16.59
CA LEU A 59 -4.95 -12.06 -15.59
C LEU A 59 -6.33 -12.27 -16.23
#